data_AF-A0A382WDS8-F1
#
_entry.id   AF-A0A382WDS8-F1
#
_cell.length_a   1.000
_cell.length_b   1.000
_cell.length_c   1.000
_cell.angle_alpha   90.00
_cell.angle_beta   90.00
_cell.angle_gamma   90.00
#
_symmetry.space_group_name_H-M   'P 1'
#
loop_
_entity.id
_entity.type
_entity.pdbx_description
1 polymer ?
#
loop_
_entity_poly.entity_id
_entity_poly.type
_entity_poly.pdbx_seq_one_letter_code
_entity_poly.pdbx_strand_id
1 'polypeptide(L)' 'TERIRNITSHLQNNKKDHSGRRGLVNLVSKRRKLLHYLRNNNVDSYKNILEQLKIRK' A
#
# COMPACT_ATOMS: atom_id res chain seq x y z
N THR A 1 4.47 2.82 -3.96
CA THR A 1 3.06 2.43 -4.23
C THR A 1 2.90 1.76 -5.58
N GLU A 2 3.69 2.12 -6.58
CA GLU A 2 3.72 1.50 -7.90
C GLU A 2 3.83 -0.03 -7.87
N ARG A 3 4.77 -0.59 -7.08
CA ARG A 3 4.90 -2.06 -6.91
C ARG A 3 3.60 -2.74 -6.45
N ILE A 4 2.82 -2.10 -5.58
CA ILE A 4 1.50 -2.62 -5.14
C ILE A 4 0.53 -2.62 -6.33
N ARG A 5 0.50 -1.57 -7.15
CA ARG A 5 -0.35 -1.52 -8.36
C ARG A 5 0.04 -2.62 -9.35
N ASN A 6 1.32 -2.78 -9.63
CA ASN A 6 1.82 -3.78 -10.58
C ASN A 6 1.52 -5.22 -10.13
N ILE A 7 1.68 -5.52 -8.83
CA ILE A 7 1.32 -6.84 -8.30
C ILE A 7 -0.19 -7.03 -8.31
N THR A 8 -0.97 -5.98 -8.04
CA THR A 8 -2.43 -6.06 -8.06
C THR A 8 -2.94 -6.40 -9.46
N SER A 9 -2.43 -5.75 -10.51
CA SER A 9 -2.81 -6.08 -11.90
C SER A 9 -2.34 -7.48 -12.30
N HIS A 10 -1.14 -7.89 -11.91
CA HIS A 10 -0.65 -9.25 -12.15
C HIS A 10 -1.57 -10.32 -11.53
N LEU A 11 -2.03 -10.11 -10.29
CA LEU A 11 -2.89 -11.05 -9.56
C LEU A 11 -4.33 -11.09 -10.06
N GLN A 12 -4.79 -10.07 -10.80
CA GLN A 12 -6.11 -10.12 -11.46
C GLN A 12 -6.15 -11.21 -12.53
N ASN A 13 -5.05 -11.36 -13.29
CA ASN A 13 -4.91 -12.41 -14.29
C ASN A 13 -4.50 -13.75 -13.66
N ASN A 14 -3.74 -13.72 -12.56
CA ASN A 14 -3.22 -14.90 -11.88
C ASN A 14 -3.96 -15.21 -10.56
N LYS A 15 -5.24 -15.55 -10.67
CA LYS A 15 -6.11 -15.73 -9.48
C LYS A 15 -5.62 -16.80 -8.49
N LYS A 16 -4.90 -17.82 -8.99
CA LYS A 16 -4.34 -18.95 -8.22
C LYS A 16 -2.97 -18.67 -7.61
N ASP A 17 -2.36 -17.52 -7.85
CA ASP A 17 -1.10 -17.16 -7.21
C ASP A 17 -1.32 -16.69 -5.76
N HIS A 18 -1.36 -17.66 -4.85
CA HIS A 18 -1.52 -17.41 -3.42
C HIS A 18 -0.24 -16.85 -2.78
N SER A 19 0.93 -17.17 -3.33
CA SER A 19 2.22 -16.70 -2.81
C SER A 19 2.44 -15.22 -3.13
N GLY A 20 2.12 -14.78 -4.35
CA GLY A 20 2.09 -13.38 -4.73
C GLY A 20 1.08 -12.57 -3.94
N ARG A 21 -0.12 -13.14 -3.67
CA ARG A 21 -1.14 -12.49 -2.83
C ARG A 21 -0.65 -12.30 -1.38
N ARG A 22 0.06 -13.27 -0.80
CA ARG A 22 0.73 -13.12 0.51
C ARG A 22 1.77 -12.00 0.50
N GLY A 23 2.61 -11.93 -0.53
CA GLY A 23 3.58 -10.85 -0.71
C GLY A 23 2.93 -9.47 -0.80
N LEU A 24 1.80 -9.36 -1.53
CA LEU A 24 1.01 -8.13 -1.62
C LEU A 24 0.49 -7.69 -0.26
N VAL A 25 -0.07 -8.61 0.54
CA VAL A 25 -0.58 -8.31 1.90
C VAL A 25 0.54 -7.76 2.79
N ASN A 26 1.74 -8.32 2.72
CA ASN A 26 2.89 -7.84 3.48
C ASN A 26 3.30 -6.41 3.07
N LEU A 27 3.33 -6.12 1.76
CA LEU A 27 3.63 -4.77 1.24
C LEU A 27 2.58 -3.74 1.68
N VAL A 28 1.30 -4.09 1.62
CA VAL A 28 0.20 -3.23 2.07
C VAL A 28 0.30 -2.98 3.58
N SER A 29 0.61 -4.01 4.37
CA SER A 29 0.78 -3.93 5.82
C SER A 29 1.96 -3.03 6.20
N LYS A 30 3.10 -3.16 5.52
CA LYS A 30 4.27 -2.28 5.71
C LYS A 30 3.91 -0.82 5.42
N ARG A 31 3.21 -0.55 4.31
CA ARG A 31 2.74 0.80 3.96
C ARG A 31 1.82 1.36 5.05
N ARG A 32 0.88 0.56 5.57
CA ARG A 32 -0.03 0.98 6.66
C ARG A 32 0.74 1.36 7.92
N LYS A 33 1.75 0.57 8.33
CA LYS A 33 2.60 0.89 9.50
C LYS A 33 3.33 2.22 9.32
N LEU A 34 3.92 2.45 8.15
CA LEU A 34 4.62 3.71 7.86
C LEU A 34 3.68 4.92 7.85
N LEU A 35 2.49 4.78 7.27
CA LEU A 35 1.47 5.85 7.30
C LEU A 35 0.98 6.12 8.72
N HIS A 36 0.82 5.09 9.55
CA HIS A 36 0.46 5.27 10.95
C HIS A 36 1.56 5.99 11.74
N TYR A 37 2.82 5.62 11.51
CA TYR A 37 3.97 6.32 12.08
C TYR A 37 3.98 7.80 11.67
N LEU A 38 3.82 8.10 10.38
CA LEU A 38 3.76 9.47 9.90
C LEU A 38 2.59 10.24 10.50
N ARG A 39 1.41 9.63 10.63
CA ARG A 39 0.25 10.26 11.27
C ARG A 39 0.54 10.70 12.71
N ASN A 40 1.32 9.94 13.47
CA ASN A 40 1.62 10.25 14.87
C ASN A 40 2.76 11.27 15.03
N ASN A 41 3.72 11.30 14.09
CA ASN A 41 4.89 12.19 14.17
C ASN A 41 4.69 13.52 13.42
N ASN A 42 4.04 13.48 12.25
CA ASN A 42 3.85 14.66 11.40
C ASN A 42 2.56 14.51 10.55
N VAL A 43 1.50 15.14 11.05
CA VAL A 43 0.16 15.08 10.46
C VAL A 43 0.11 15.73 9.07
N ASP A 44 0.87 16.80 8.84
CA ASP A 44 0.87 17.53 7.57
C ASP A 44 1.55 16.71 6.46
N SER A 45 2.67 16.07 6.77
CA SER A 45 3.33 15.12 5.86
C SER A 45 2.41 13.93 5.55
N TYR A 46 1.68 13.43 6.55
CA TYR A 46 0.69 12.37 6.34
C TYR A 46 -0.42 12.81 5.38
N LYS A 47 -0.98 14.00 5.54
CA LYS A 47 -2.02 14.55 4.65
C LYS A 47 -1.50 14.73 3.22
N ASN A 48 -0.33 15.34 3.06
CA ASN A 48 0.31 15.54 1.75
C ASN A 48 0.53 14.23 1.01
N ILE A 49 1.04 13.21 1.70
CA ILE A 49 1.26 11.87 1.12
C ILE A 49 -0.07 11.20 0.75
N LEU A 50 -1.10 11.38 1.59
CA LEU A 50 -2.43 10.83 1.33
C LEU A 50 -3.03 11.41 0.04
N GLU A 51 -2.89 12.73 -0.15
CA GLU A 51 -3.37 13.48 -1.31
C GLU A 51 -2.59 13.10 -2.57
N GLN A 52 -1.25 13.11 -2.52
CA GLN A 52 -0.38 12.72 -3.63
C GLN A 52 -0.65 11.30 -4.12
N LEU A 53 -0.84 10.35 -3.19
CA LEU A 53 -1.01 8.94 -3.53
C LEU A 53 -2.47 8.56 -3.80
N LYS A 54 -3.42 9.49 -3.59
CA LYS A 54 -4.87 9.27 -3.67
C LYS A 54 -5.32 8.00 -2.92
N ILE A 55 -4.71 7.75 -1.76
CA ILE A 55 -5.03 6.58 -0.93
C ILE A 55 -6.22 6.96 -0.06
N ARG A 56 -7.35 6.27 -0.22
CA ARG A 56 -8.52 6.47 0.65
C ARG A 56 -8.30 5.80 2.01
N LYS A 57 -8.79 6.47 3.06
CA LYS A 57 -8.74 6.01 4.46
C LYS A 57 -9.64 4.81 4.66
#